data_AF-A0A5D2KMK8-F1
#
_entry.id   AF-A0A5D2KMK8-F1
#
_cell.length_a   1.000
_cell.length_b   1.000
_cell.length_c   1.000
_cell.angle_alpha   90.00
_cell.angle_beta   90.00
_cell.angle_gamma   90.00
#
_symmetry.space_group_name_H-M   'P 1'
#
loop_
_entity.id
_entity.type
_entity.pdbx_description
1 polymer ?
#
loop_
_entity_poly.entity_id
_entity_poly.type
_entity_poly.pdbx_seq_one_letter_code
_entity_poly.pdbx_strand_id
1 'polypeptide(L)'
;MYQQMVRSAKTASCFHGAAYLGGCVSETDIGCTPEPRGGTIENGAHIAVHKFVGAKNPPYNEDMGNFYSAGRDPLFYAHHGNVDRMWNIWKTLPGKKRHDFNENVWLNSSFLFYDENANMVRVKVRDCLDSKTLGYDYQSVDIPWLRSKPTPRRSRPGVGRGQDRGQDVAARRKSKNRRGFPIVLDKVAVRIEIPRPKKSKKKDDEEVLVLQNIQLDRNDSVQFDVSINDDEDDDNPCKPEDAEFVGSFSNLPHGDNCHSETMLSTNLYLPLSEALEDLKINPFEDSIVVTLVPKEGEVSIGNIKIDYVC
;
A
#
# COMPACT_ATOMS: atom_id res chain seq x y z
N MET A 1 -9.64 -6.06 -2.64
CA MET A 1 -8.93 -7.36 -2.75
C MET A 1 -8.17 -7.54 -4.06
N TYR A 2 -8.79 -7.56 -5.25
CA TYR A 2 -8.06 -7.74 -6.53
C TYR A 2 -6.87 -6.79 -6.67
N GLN A 3 -7.08 -5.51 -6.32
CA GLN A 3 -6.02 -4.52 -6.36
C GLN A 3 -4.81 -4.91 -5.48
N GLN A 4 -5.04 -5.22 -4.22
CA GLN A 4 -3.97 -5.51 -3.26
C GLN A 4 -3.32 -6.89 -3.46
N MET A 5 -4.04 -7.87 -4.01
CA MET A 5 -3.56 -9.26 -4.19
C MET A 5 -2.99 -9.54 -5.58
N VAL A 6 -3.49 -8.84 -6.61
CA VAL A 6 -3.16 -9.12 -8.02
C VAL A 6 -2.43 -7.93 -8.64
N ARG A 7 -3.11 -6.77 -8.65
CA ARG A 7 -2.70 -5.58 -9.40
C ARG A 7 -1.42 -4.95 -8.83
N SER A 8 -1.35 -4.86 -7.51
CA SER A 8 -0.27 -4.21 -6.77
C SER A 8 0.69 -5.20 -6.10
N ALA A 9 0.38 -6.51 -6.05
CA ALA A 9 1.24 -7.52 -5.41
C ALA A 9 1.90 -8.45 -6.44
N LYS A 10 2.69 -7.88 -7.35
CA LYS A 10 3.39 -8.63 -8.39
C LYS A 10 4.68 -9.28 -7.91
N THR A 11 5.33 -8.70 -6.92
CA THR A 11 6.63 -9.14 -6.38
C THR A 11 6.53 -9.39 -4.87
N ALA A 12 7.51 -10.11 -4.32
CA ALA A 12 7.66 -10.30 -2.88
C ALA A 12 7.74 -8.97 -2.13
N SER A 13 8.51 -8.01 -2.66
CA SER A 13 8.66 -6.66 -2.09
C SER A 13 7.34 -5.91 -2.03
N CYS A 14 6.48 -6.04 -3.04
CA CYS A 14 5.16 -5.42 -3.00
C CYS A 14 4.23 -6.11 -1.99
N PHE A 15 4.23 -7.45 -1.94
CA PHE A 15 3.31 -8.21 -1.09
C PHE A 15 3.69 -8.18 0.40
N HIS A 16 4.95 -8.47 0.72
CA HIS A 16 5.47 -8.55 2.09
C HIS A 16 5.97 -7.22 2.65
N GLY A 17 6.31 -6.28 1.77
CA GLY A 17 6.98 -5.05 2.17
C GLY A 17 8.50 -5.06 1.95
N ALA A 18 9.18 -4.05 2.48
CA ALA A 18 10.63 -3.90 2.38
C ALA A 18 11.35 -4.56 3.56
N ALA A 19 12.65 -4.82 3.39
CA ALA A 19 13.46 -5.42 4.45
C ALA A 19 13.60 -4.48 5.66
N TYR A 20 13.38 -5.03 6.86
CA TYR A 20 13.68 -4.39 8.14
C TYR A 20 14.79 -5.16 8.83
N LEU A 21 15.95 -4.53 9.04
CA LEU A 21 17.17 -5.21 9.50
C LEU A 21 17.55 -4.81 10.94
N GLY A 22 18.18 -5.73 11.66
CA GLY A 22 18.69 -5.45 13.02
C GLY A 22 19.72 -4.31 12.98
N GLY A 23 19.50 -3.27 13.79
CA GLY A 23 20.31 -2.06 13.78
C GLY A 23 19.69 -0.88 13.03
N CYS A 24 18.53 -1.06 12.38
CA CYS A 24 17.66 0.06 11.95
C CYS A 24 17.03 0.70 13.20
N VAL A 25 17.73 1.65 13.82
CA VAL A 25 17.18 2.46 14.90
C VAL A 25 16.44 3.63 14.27
N SER A 26 15.11 3.57 14.30
CA SER A 26 14.14 4.56 13.79
C SER A 26 13.91 4.60 12.27
N GLU A 27 12.68 4.96 11.89
CA GLU A 27 12.29 5.30 10.51
C GLU A 27 13.02 6.55 9.96
N THR A 28 13.84 7.22 10.79
CA THR A 28 14.53 8.48 10.44
C THR A 28 16.02 8.30 10.11
N ASP A 29 16.58 7.09 10.20
CA ASP A 29 17.96 6.81 9.79
C ASP A 29 18.08 6.66 8.26
N ILE A 30 18.10 7.83 7.59
CA ILE A 30 18.38 7.99 6.17
C ILE A 30 19.85 7.60 5.91
N GLY A 31 20.12 6.36 5.49
CA GLY A 31 21.44 6.08 4.94
C GLY A 31 21.88 4.65 4.66
N CYS A 32 21.37 3.62 5.35
CA CYS A 32 22.01 2.29 5.28
C CYS A 32 21.10 1.07 5.07
N THR A 33 19.79 1.25 4.91
CA THR A 33 18.85 0.13 4.68
C THR A 33 17.73 0.55 3.74
N PRO A 34 17.06 -0.39 3.03
CA PRO A 34 15.77 -0.08 2.44
C PRO A 34 14.88 0.51 3.54
N GLU A 35 14.25 1.65 3.28
CA GLU A 35 13.31 2.24 4.23
C GLU A 35 12.23 1.20 4.56
N PRO A 36 11.92 0.95 5.84
CA PRO A 36 10.94 -0.05 6.22
C PRO A 36 9.60 0.30 5.57
N ARG A 37 8.95 -0.70 4.96
CA ARG A 37 7.69 -0.48 4.25
C ARG A 37 6.79 -1.68 4.43
N GLY A 38 5.54 -1.43 4.80
CA GLY A 38 4.53 -2.47 4.82
C GLY A 38 4.12 -2.99 3.44
N GLY A 39 3.58 -4.21 3.42
CA GLY A 39 3.07 -4.86 2.22
C GLY A 39 1.74 -4.28 1.72
N THR A 40 1.28 -4.69 0.53
CA THR A 40 -0.02 -4.25 -0.01
C THR A 40 -1.22 -4.68 0.83
N ILE A 41 -1.15 -5.87 1.47
CA ILE A 41 -2.23 -6.37 2.31
C ILE A 41 -2.23 -5.68 3.66
N GLU A 42 -1.05 -5.52 4.26
CA GLU A 42 -0.83 -4.80 5.52
C GLU A 42 -1.41 -3.38 5.44
N ASN A 43 -0.97 -2.59 4.47
CA ASN A 43 -1.41 -1.20 4.28
C ASN A 43 -2.84 -1.05 3.74
N GLY A 44 -3.49 -2.16 3.43
CA GLY A 44 -4.76 -2.20 2.72
C GLY A 44 -5.88 -2.79 3.56
N ALA A 45 -6.36 -3.96 3.15
CA ALA A 45 -7.50 -4.63 3.74
C ALA A 45 -7.27 -5.01 5.21
N HIS A 46 -6.03 -5.25 5.63
CA HIS A 46 -5.69 -5.50 7.04
C HIS A 46 -6.02 -4.29 7.92
N ILE A 47 -5.40 -3.13 7.66
CA ILE A 47 -5.67 -1.91 8.43
C ILE A 47 -7.14 -1.48 8.34
N ALA A 48 -7.78 -1.65 7.18
CA ALA A 48 -9.20 -1.32 7.01
C ALA A 48 -10.11 -2.12 7.96
N VAL A 49 -9.84 -3.42 8.18
CA VAL A 49 -10.63 -4.25 9.12
C VAL A 49 -10.37 -3.84 10.56
N HIS A 50 -9.12 -3.58 10.94
CA HIS A 50 -8.77 -3.05 12.26
C HIS A 50 -9.55 -1.76 12.57
N LYS A 51 -9.49 -0.77 11.67
CA LYS A 51 -10.25 0.49 11.80
C LYS A 51 -11.76 0.30 11.82
N PHE A 52 -12.28 -0.64 11.03
CA PHE A 52 -13.73 -0.89 10.95
C PHE A 52 -14.31 -1.52 12.22
N VAL A 53 -13.57 -2.45 12.83
CA VAL A 53 -14.02 -3.19 14.02
C VAL A 53 -13.72 -2.42 15.31
N GLY A 54 -12.61 -1.68 15.36
CA GLY A 54 -12.25 -0.87 16.53
C GLY A 54 -13.40 0.02 16.99
N ALA A 55 -13.64 0.07 18.30
CA ALA A 55 -14.74 0.87 18.82
C ALA A 55 -14.42 2.35 18.63
N LYS A 56 -15.40 3.18 18.26
CA LYS A 56 -15.16 4.62 18.01
C LYS A 56 -15.06 5.48 19.29
N ASN A 57 -15.37 4.91 20.46
CA ASN A 57 -15.59 5.64 21.72
C ASN A 57 -14.73 5.23 22.96
N PRO A 58 -13.69 4.38 22.90
CA PRO A 58 -12.59 4.36 23.88
C PRO A 58 -11.44 5.29 23.42
N PRO A 59 -10.50 5.69 24.30
CA PRO A 59 -9.58 6.80 24.03
C PRO A 59 -8.66 6.59 22.80
N TYR A 60 -8.45 5.35 22.35
CA TYR A 60 -7.56 5.03 21.24
C TYR A 60 -8.12 3.98 20.27
N ASN A 61 -9.44 3.88 20.15
CA ASN A 61 -10.15 2.92 19.27
C ASN A 61 -9.99 1.42 19.60
N GLU A 62 -9.75 1.09 20.85
CA GLU A 62 -9.66 -0.27 21.36
C GLU A 62 -10.89 -1.15 21.02
N ASP A 63 -10.76 -2.47 20.93
CA ASP A 63 -9.50 -3.22 20.95
C ASP A 63 -8.89 -3.31 19.53
N MET A 64 -9.68 -3.72 18.52
CA MET A 64 -9.19 -3.94 17.16
C MET A 64 -8.61 -2.68 16.48
N GLY A 65 -8.98 -1.46 16.89
CA GLY A 65 -8.50 -0.23 16.26
C GLY A 65 -7.13 0.24 16.74
N ASN A 66 -6.43 -0.53 17.59
CA ASN A 66 -5.09 -0.19 18.05
C ASN A 66 -4.25 -1.45 18.34
N PHE A 67 -3.01 -1.49 17.85
CA PHE A 67 -2.15 -2.67 17.97
C PHE A 67 -1.87 -3.11 19.40
N TYR A 68 -1.80 -2.20 20.38
CA TYR A 68 -1.53 -2.57 21.78
C TYR A 68 -2.69 -3.39 22.41
N SER A 69 -3.90 -3.24 21.87
CA SER A 69 -5.13 -3.82 22.42
C SER A 69 -5.79 -4.83 21.49
N ALA A 70 -5.48 -4.85 20.20
CA ALA A 70 -6.15 -5.68 19.20
C ALA A 70 -6.21 -7.17 19.59
N GLY A 71 -5.13 -7.74 20.13
CA GLY A 71 -5.08 -9.14 20.56
C GLY A 71 -5.99 -9.50 21.75
N ARG A 72 -6.64 -8.52 22.40
CA ARG A 72 -7.64 -8.72 23.46
C ARG A 72 -9.01 -9.11 22.89
N ASP A 73 -9.31 -8.72 21.65
CA ASP A 73 -10.50 -9.15 20.93
C ASP A 73 -10.23 -10.49 20.22
N PRO A 74 -10.97 -11.58 20.53
CA PRO A 74 -10.80 -12.87 19.84
C PRO A 74 -10.92 -12.80 18.31
N LEU A 75 -11.65 -11.82 17.77
CA LEU A 75 -11.78 -11.61 16.32
C LEU A 75 -10.43 -11.28 15.66
N PHE A 76 -9.46 -10.74 16.39
CA PHE A 76 -8.09 -10.50 15.93
C PHE A 76 -7.48 -11.75 15.31
N TYR A 77 -7.57 -12.89 16.00
CA TYR A 77 -6.96 -14.14 15.56
C TYR A 77 -7.66 -14.71 14.31
N ALA A 78 -8.98 -14.55 14.20
CA ALA A 78 -9.72 -14.93 12.99
C ALA A 78 -9.40 -14.00 11.80
N HIS A 79 -9.25 -12.69 12.06
CA HIS A 79 -8.79 -11.72 11.07
C HIS A 79 -7.40 -12.09 10.54
N HIS A 80 -6.43 -12.31 11.43
CA HIS A 80 -5.07 -12.70 11.07
C HIS A 80 -4.98 -14.09 10.44
N GLY A 81 -5.88 -15.02 10.79
CA GLY A 81 -6.03 -16.28 10.07
C GLY A 81 -6.38 -16.07 8.59
N ASN A 82 -7.26 -15.11 8.25
CA ASN A 82 -7.52 -14.81 6.85
C ASN A 82 -6.40 -14.00 6.18
N VAL A 83 -5.64 -13.19 6.94
CA VAL A 83 -4.42 -12.52 6.44
C VAL A 83 -3.34 -13.55 6.08
N ASP A 84 -3.10 -14.54 6.95
CA ASP A 84 -2.20 -15.67 6.68
C ASP A 84 -2.68 -16.49 5.48
N ARG A 85 -3.99 -16.74 5.38
CA ARG A 85 -4.60 -17.34 4.17
C ARG A 85 -4.31 -16.55 2.89
N MET A 86 -4.23 -15.21 2.95
CA MET A 86 -3.91 -14.41 1.77
C MET A 86 -2.49 -14.71 1.27
N TRP A 87 -1.52 -14.96 2.16
CA TRP A 87 -0.18 -15.35 1.75
C TRP A 87 -0.18 -16.67 0.98
N ASN A 88 -0.90 -17.68 1.47
CA ASN A 88 -1.06 -18.94 0.75
C ASN A 88 -1.73 -18.76 -0.61
N ILE A 89 -2.79 -17.96 -0.71
CA ILE A 89 -3.45 -17.67 -1.99
C ILE A 89 -2.51 -16.96 -2.95
N TRP A 90 -1.80 -15.92 -2.48
CA TRP A 90 -0.93 -15.08 -3.31
C TRP A 90 0.11 -15.91 -4.09
N LYS A 91 0.73 -16.90 -3.43
CA LYS A 91 1.68 -17.84 -4.04
C LYS A 91 1.07 -18.70 -5.15
N THR A 92 -0.25 -18.89 -5.17
CA THR A 92 -0.95 -19.67 -6.21
C THR A 92 -1.39 -18.83 -7.42
N LEU A 93 -1.39 -17.50 -7.29
CA LEU A 93 -1.89 -16.60 -8.34
C LEU A 93 -0.93 -16.56 -9.54
N PRO A 94 -1.43 -16.42 -10.78
CA PRO A 94 -0.60 -16.49 -11.99
C PRO A 94 0.42 -15.36 -12.07
N GLY A 95 1.70 -15.70 -12.14
CA GLY A 95 2.80 -14.73 -12.28
C GLY A 95 4.11 -15.34 -11.79
N LYS A 96 5.22 -15.09 -12.49
CA LYS A 96 6.50 -15.74 -12.18
C LYS A 96 7.20 -15.23 -10.91
N LYS A 97 6.69 -14.15 -10.31
CA LYS A 97 7.37 -13.40 -9.23
C LYS A 97 6.63 -13.42 -7.89
N ARG A 98 5.55 -14.20 -7.81
CA ARG A 98 4.82 -14.40 -6.56
C ARG A 98 5.43 -15.56 -5.79
N HIS A 99 6.61 -15.34 -5.27
CA HIS A 99 7.37 -16.28 -4.46
C HIS A 99 7.89 -15.55 -3.22
N ASP A 100 8.16 -16.32 -2.16
CA ASP A 100 8.76 -15.78 -0.95
C ASP A 100 10.16 -15.21 -1.23
N PHE A 101 10.64 -14.36 -0.32
CA PHE A 101 12.03 -13.89 -0.33
C PHE A 101 13.00 -15.07 -0.15
N ASN A 102 14.14 -15.02 -0.85
CA ASN A 102 15.18 -16.05 -0.78
C ASN A 102 16.44 -15.57 -0.04
N GLU A 103 16.42 -14.34 0.44
CA GLU A 103 17.54 -13.70 1.09
C GLU A 103 17.74 -14.28 2.48
N ASN A 104 18.98 -14.71 2.77
CA ASN A 104 19.35 -15.27 4.07
C ASN A 104 19.01 -14.36 5.25
N VAL A 105 19.01 -13.04 5.04
CA VAL A 105 18.68 -12.10 6.10
C VAL A 105 17.21 -12.20 6.51
N TRP A 106 16.29 -12.38 5.56
CA TRP A 106 14.88 -12.58 5.83
C TRP A 106 14.62 -13.98 6.38
N LEU A 107 15.18 -15.01 5.73
CA LEU A 107 14.99 -16.41 6.10
C LEU A 107 15.50 -16.75 7.51
N ASN A 108 16.57 -16.08 7.97
CA ASN A 108 17.16 -16.34 9.28
C ASN A 108 16.65 -15.42 10.40
N SER A 109 15.82 -14.42 10.08
CA SER A 109 15.08 -13.63 11.07
C SER A 109 14.33 -14.56 12.01
N SER A 110 14.40 -14.28 13.31
CA SER A 110 13.89 -15.16 14.34
C SER A 110 13.06 -14.43 15.37
N PHE A 111 12.03 -15.12 15.86
CA PHE A 111 11.11 -14.62 16.88
C PHE A 111 11.09 -15.60 18.06
N LEU A 112 10.65 -15.13 19.23
CA LEU A 112 10.48 -15.93 20.43
C LEU A 112 8.98 -16.00 20.77
N PHE A 113 8.46 -17.21 20.95
CA PHE A 113 7.08 -17.46 21.38
C PHE A 113 7.07 -18.44 22.54
N TYR A 114 6.03 -18.38 23.37
CA TYR A 114 5.69 -19.47 24.27
C TYR A 114 4.87 -20.52 23.51
N ASP A 115 5.22 -21.79 23.67
CA ASP A 115 4.41 -22.92 23.17
C ASP A 115 3.26 -23.26 24.13
N GLU A 116 2.46 -24.27 23.78
CA GLU A 116 1.34 -24.74 24.58
C GLU A 116 1.75 -25.35 25.94
N ASN A 117 3.03 -25.68 26.11
CA ASN A 117 3.63 -26.22 27.34
C ASN A 117 4.37 -25.14 28.15
N ALA A 118 4.21 -23.86 27.78
CA ALA A 118 4.88 -22.71 28.37
C ALA A 118 6.42 -22.73 28.25
N ASN A 119 6.97 -23.43 27.26
CA ASN A 119 8.38 -23.33 26.92
C ASN A 119 8.61 -22.16 25.97
N MET A 120 9.72 -21.44 26.16
CA MET A 120 10.15 -20.41 25.22
C MET A 120 10.86 -21.04 24.02
N VAL A 121 10.30 -20.87 22.83
CA VAL A 121 10.79 -21.45 21.58
C VAL A 121 11.23 -20.34 20.63
N ARG A 122 12.40 -20.54 20.01
CA ARG A 122 12.88 -19.68 18.92
C ARG A 122 12.48 -20.27 17.58
N VAL A 123 11.74 -19.50 16.78
CA VAL A 123 11.32 -19.87 15.42
C VAL A 123 12.02 -18.99 14.39
N LYS A 124 12.17 -19.47 13.16
CA LYS A 124 12.72 -18.70 12.04
C LYS A 124 11.71 -18.60 10.90
N VAL A 125 11.77 -17.50 10.15
CA VAL A 125 10.90 -17.26 8.98
C VAL A 125 10.94 -18.41 7.98
N ARG A 126 12.13 -18.95 7.69
CA ARG A 126 12.29 -20.07 6.75
C ARG A 126 11.48 -21.32 7.12
N ASP A 127 11.16 -21.49 8.40
CA ASP A 127 10.47 -22.68 8.91
C ASP A 127 8.94 -22.52 8.85
N CYS A 128 8.41 -21.37 8.40
CA CYS A 128 6.96 -21.11 8.27
C CYS A 128 6.50 -20.78 6.84
N LEU A 129 7.32 -21.02 5.82
CA LEU A 129 6.98 -20.72 4.42
C LEU A 129 5.89 -21.62 3.84
N ASP A 130 5.70 -22.81 4.41
CA ASP A 130 4.64 -23.74 4.02
C ASP A 130 3.80 -24.11 5.25
N SER A 131 2.54 -23.66 5.28
CA SER A 131 1.62 -23.96 6.39
C SER A 131 1.44 -25.47 6.60
N LYS A 132 1.59 -26.28 5.53
CA LYS A 132 1.46 -27.74 5.61
C LYS A 132 2.57 -28.36 6.44
N THR A 133 3.77 -27.80 6.41
CA THR A 133 4.87 -28.25 7.29
C THR A 133 4.64 -27.89 8.75
N LEU A 134 3.80 -26.90 9.02
CA LEU A 134 3.33 -26.53 10.36
C LEU A 134 2.09 -27.33 10.78
N GLY A 135 1.59 -28.24 9.94
CA GLY A 135 0.48 -29.13 10.26
C GLY A 135 -0.92 -28.52 10.03
N TYR A 136 -1.04 -27.42 9.28
CA TYR A 136 -2.34 -26.82 8.95
C TYR A 136 -2.46 -26.35 7.49
N ASP A 137 -3.71 -26.21 7.04
CA ASP A 137 -4.05 -25.59 5.75
C ASP A 137 -5.46 -24.98 5.84
N TYR A 138 -5.83 -24.19 4.84
CA TYR A 138 -7.14 -23.55 4.76
C TYR A 138 -8.12 -24.38 3.93
N GLN A 139 -9.38 -24.41 4.37
CA GLN A 139 -10.46 -24.96 3.56
C GLN A 139 -10.51 -24.25 2.20
N SER A 140 -10.55 -25.04 1.13
CA SER A 140 -10.74 -24.52 -0.23
C SER A 140 -12.15 -23.95 -0.36
N VAL A 141 -12.24 -22.65 -0.62
CA VAL A 141 -13.47 -21.90 -0.84
C VAL A 141 -13.30 -20.97 -2.04
N ASP A 142 -14.40 -20.58 -2.65
CA ASP A 142 -14.39 -19.68 -3.81
C ASP A 142 -13.67 -18.35 -3.50
N ILE A 143 -12.94 -17.86 -4.51
CA ILE A 143 -12.20 -16.60 -4.44
C ILE A 143 -12.82 -15.61 -5.44
N PRO A 144 -13.99 -15.01 -5.11
CA PRO A 144 -14.78 -14.24 -6.07
C PRO A 144 -14.06 -12.97 -6.56
N TRP A 145 -13.21 -12.39 -5.73
CA TRP A 145 -12.47 -11.17 -6.06
C TRP A 145 -11.45 -11.35 -7.18
N LEU A 146 -11.13 -12.58 -7.61
CA LEU A 146 -10.27 -12.81 -8.79
C LEU A 146 -10.88 -12.27 -10.09
N ARG A 147 -12.21 -12.09 -10.13
CA ARG A 147 -12.93 -11.56 -11.30
C ARG A 147 -13.25 -10.07 -11.16
N SER A 148 -12.79 -9.43 -10.08
CA SER A 148 -13.08 -8.02 -9.76
C SER A 148 -11.95 -7.10 -10.21
N LYS A 149 -11.51 -7.23 -11.46
CA LYS A 149 -10.50 -6.34 -12.03
C LYS A 149 -11.08 -4.91 -12.13
N PRO A 150 -10.36 -3.87 -11.66
CA PRO A 150 -10.81 -2.48 -11.77
C PRO A 150 -11.10 -2.07 -13.21
N THR A 151 -12.10 -1.21 -13.39
CA THR A 151 -12.50 -0.70 -14.71
C THR A 151 -12.19 0.78 -14.81
N PRO A 152 -11.56 1.25 -15.90
CA PRO A 152 -11.37 2.69 -16.12
C PRO A 152 -12.71 3.42 -16.15
N ARG A 153 -12.79 4.55 -15.44
CA ARG A 153 -13.99 5.41 -15.45
C ARG A 153 -14.29 5.95 -16.83
N ARG A 154 -13.25 6.15 -17.65
CA ARG A 154 -13.38 6.51 -19.07
C ARG A 154 -12.64 5.51 -19.96
N SER A 155 -13.31 5.10 -21.03
CA SER A 155 -12.62 4.47 -22.16
C SER A 155 -11.89 5.57 -22.94
N ARG A 156 -10.55 5.65 -22.86
CA ARG A 156 -9.77 6.40 -23.85
C ARG A 156 -10.16 5.87 -25.24
N PRO A 157 -10.69 6.70 -26.17
CA PRO A 157 -10.99 6.23 -27.52
C PRO A 157 -9.75 5.59 -28.12
N GLY A 158 -9.90 4.38 -28.65
CA GLY A 158 -8.79 3.63 -29.22
C GLY A 158 -8.06 4.44 -30.30
N VAL A 159 -6.74 4.25 -30.35
CA VAL A 159 -5.89 4.71 -31.46
C VAL A 159 -6.44 4.09 -32.75
N GLY A 160 -7.28 4.83 -33.46
CA GLY A 160 -8.01 4.33 -34.62
C GLY A 160 -8.74 5.43 -35.38
N ARG A 161 -8.01 6.00 -36.35
CA ARG A 161 -8.47 6.83 -37.50
C ARG A 161 -9.14 8.17 -37.18
N GLY A 162 -8.30 9.21 -37.26
CA GLY A 162 -8.60 10.44 -38.01
C GLY A 162 -9.70 11.32 -37.45
N GLN A 163 -9.33 12.22 -36.53
CA GLN A 163 -9.63 13.65 -36.63
C GLN A 163 -8.98 14.38 -35.45
N ASP A 164 -8.36 15.51 -35.76
CA ASP A 164 -7.65 16.41 -34.87
C ASP A 164 -8.43 16.82 -33.62
N ARG A 165 -8.29 16.04 -32.53
CA ARG A 165 -8.62 16.46 -31.16
C ARG A 165 -7.53 16.05 -30.16
N GLY A 166 -6.29 15.93 -30.64
CA GLY A 166 -5.12 15.50 -29.86
C GLY A 166 -4.42 16.60 -29.04
N GLN A 167 -5.04 17.77 -28.84
CA GLN A 167 -4.40 18.88 -28.11
C GLN A 167 -5.26 19.52 -27.00
N ASP A 168 -6.53 19.15 -26.83
CA ASP A 168 -7.45 19.99 -26.04
C ASP A 168 -7.83 19.49 -24.64
N VAL A 169 -7.36 18.33 -24.18
CA VAL A 169 -7.69 17.83 -22.82
C VAL A 169 -6.53 18.02 -21.83
N ALA A 170 -5.28 17.85 -22.26
CA ALA A 170 -4.11 18.23 -21.47
C ALA A 170 -3.88 19.75 -21.38
N ALA A 171 -4.59 20.54 -22.20
CA ALA A 171 -4.46 22.00 -22.24
C ALA A 171 -5.47 22.74 -21.34
N ARG A 172 -6.59 22.12 -20.92
CA ARG A 172 -7.70 22.87 -20.31
C ARG A 172 -7.76 22.90 -18.78
N ARG A 173 -6.85 22.22 -18.09
CA ARG A 173 -6.55 22.44 -16.66
C ARG A 173 -5.05 22.26 -16.42
N LYS A 174 -4.20 23.02 -17.12
CA LYS A 174 -2.82 23.28 -16.65
C LYS A 174 -2.89 24.14 -15.39
N SER A 175 -3.34 23.55 -14.29
CA SER A 175 -2.95 24.01 -12.97
C SER A 175 -1.44 23.77 -12.91
N LYS A 176 -0.65 24.78 -13.29
CA LYS A 176 0.75 24.88 -12.90
C LYS A 176 0.80 25.10 -11.38
N ASN A 177 0.22 24.21 -10.60
CA ASN A 177 0.44 24.16 -9.18
C ASN A 177 1.75 23.41 -8.97
N ARG A 178 2.87 24.09 -9.25
CA ARG A 178 4.10 23.83 -8.51
C ARG A 178 3.84 24.28 -7.06
N ARG A 179 3.03 23.51 -6.32
CA ARG A 179 2.94 23.66 -4.88
C ARG A 179 4.32 23.28 -4.34
N GLY A 180 4.90 24.16 -3.53
CA GLY A 180 6.10 23.82 -2.79
C GLY A 180 5.77 22.67 -1.83
N PHE A 181 6.70 21.74 -1.69
CA PHE A 181 6.65 20.78 -0.60
C PHE A 181 7.17 21.44 0.69
N PRO A 182 6.66 21.04 1.87
CA PRO A 182 5.67 19.98 2.09
C PRO A 182 4.23 20.40 1.73
N ILE A 183 3.40 19.41 1.40
CA ILE A 183 1.98 19.59 1.10
C ILE A 183 1.17 19.10 2.29
N VAL A 184 0.35 19.97 2.88
CA VAL A 184 -0.59 19.59 3.94
C VAL A 184 -1.91 19.17 3.30
N LEU A 185 -2.38 17.97 3.66
CA LEU A 185 -3.67 17.42 3.29
C LEU A 185 -4.59 17.45 4.52
N ASP A 186 -5.65 18.25 4.44
CA ASP A 186 -6.63 18.41 5.52
C ASP A 186 -8.06 18.04 5.05
N LYS A 187 -8.57 18.73 4.03
CA LYS A 187 -9.96 18.65 3.56
C LYS A 187 -10.10 18.74 2.05
N VAL A 188 -9.15 19.39 1.38
CA VAL A 188 -9.24 19.66 -0.07
C VAL A 188 -8.37 18.68 -0.84
N ALA A 189 -8.94 18.08 -1.89
CA ALA A 189 -8.18 17.23 -2.78
C ALA A 189 -7.05 18.02 -3.48
N VAL A 190 -5.89 17.39 -3.62
CA VAL A 190 -4.71 18.01 -4.24
C VAL A 190 -4.35 17.24 -5.50
N ARG A 191 -4.34 17.94 -6.63
CA ARG A 191 -3.89 17.41 -7.93
C ARG A 191 -2.50 17.95 -8.27
N ILE A 192 -1.58 17.07 -8.64
CA ILE A 192 -0.17 17.38 -8.90
C ILE A 192 0.30 16.59 -10.11
N GLU A 193 0.94 17.25 -11.05
CA GLU A 193 1.61 16.59 -12.17
C GLU A 193 2.99 16.09 -11.73
N ILE A 194 3.23 14.79 -11.85
CA ILE A 194 4.46 14.12 -11.44
C ILE A 194 5.20 13.59 -12.68
N PRO A 195 6.49 13.96 -12.88
CA PRO A 195 7.27 13.46 -13.99
C PRO A 195 7.57 11.97 -13.83
N ARG A 196 7.52 11.25 -14.95
CA ARG A 196 7.86 9.82 -15.00
C ARG A 196 9.32 9.62 -15.34
N PRO A 197 10.05 8.77 -14.60
CA PRO A 197 11.40 8.39 -14.96
C PRO A 197 11.42 7.59 -16.27
N LYS A 198 12.56 7.61 -16.97
CA LYS A 198 12.74 6.77 -18.18
C LYS A 198 12.47 5.32 -17.83
N LYS A 199 11.80 4.61 -18.76
CA LYS A 199 11.46 3.20 -18.61
C LYS A 199 12.66 2.39 -18.13
N SER A 200 12.47 1.59 -17.07
CA SER A 200 13.55 0.74 -16.58
C SER A 200 14.04 -0.21 -17.68
N LYS A 201 15.37 -0.42 -17.70
CA LYS A 201 16.01 -1.41 -18.58
C LYS A 201 15.78 -2.84 -18.11
N LYS A 202 15.44 -3.02 -16.83
CA LYS A 202 15.11 -4.34 -16.29
C LYS A 202 13.65 -4.60 -16.60
N LYS A 203 13.40 -5.70 -17.31
CA LYS A 203 12.05 -6.17 -17.65
C LYS A 203 11.20 -6.41 -16.40
N ASP A 204 11.86 -6.53 -15.25
CA ASP A 204 11.25 -6.98 -14.03
C ASP A 204 10.96 -5.92 -12.98
N ASP A 205 11.37 -4.69 -13.21
CA ASP A 205 11.11 -3.61 -12.27
C ASP A 205 9.64 -3.18 -12.32
N GLU A 206 9.07 -2.98 -11.15
CA GLU A 206 7.74 -2.41 -10.95
C GLU A 206 7.86 -0.88 -10.89
N GLU A 207 7.12 -0.16 -11.73
CA GLU A 207 6.99 1.30 -11.63
C GLU A 207 6.11 1.62 -10.42
N VAL A 208 6.61 2.48 -9.51
CA VAL A 208 5.97 2.73 -8.21
C VAL A 208 5.88 4.23 -7.95
N LEU A 209 4.71 4.68 -7.49
CA LEU A 209 4.51 6.00 -6.92
C LEU A 209 4.99 6.01 -5.47
N VAL A 210 5.88 6.94 -5.13
CA VAL A 210 6.45 7.08 -3.80
C VAL A 210 6.05 8.43 -3.22
N LEU A 211 5.30 8.42 -2.12
CA LEU A 211 5.04 9.59 -1.28
C LEU A 211 6.03 9.52 -0.12
N GLN A 212 6.91 10.51 -0.02
CA GLN A 212 8.01 10.54 0.94
C GLN A 212 7.77 11.54 2.07
N ASN A 213 8.31 11.21 3.25
CA ASN A 213 8.26 12.02 4.46
C ASN A 213 6.81 12.45 4.76
N ILE A 214 5.93 11.44 4.84
CA ILE A 214 4.56 11.58 5.32
C ILE A 214 4.64 11.77 6.83
N GLN A 215 4.34 12.98 7.30
CA GLN A 215 4.40 13.38 8.70
C GLN A 215 3.00 13.52 9.28
N LEU A 216 2.77 12.84 10.40
CA LEU A 216 1.51 12.88 11.18
C LEU A 216 1.78 12.60 12.66
N ASP A 217 0.83 12.89 13.53
CA ASP A 217 0.86 12.37 14.90
C ASP A 217 0.48 10.88 14.89
N ARG A 218 1.29 10.04 15.53
CA ARG A 218 1.09 8.59 15.60
C ARG A 218 -0.19 8.17 16.32
N ASN A 219 -0.78 9.07 17.11
CA ASN A 219 -2.05 8.86 17.80
C ASN A 219 -3.26 9.22 16.93
N ASP A 220 -3.04 9.97 15.85
CA ASP A 220 -4.11 10.43 14.98
C ASP A 220 -4.47 9.36 13.95
N SER A 221 -5.77 9.13 13.80
CA SER A 221 -6.30 8.36 12.67
C SER A 221 -6.22 9.23 11.41
N VAL A 222 -5.35 8.84 10.49
CA VAL A 222 -5.14 9.53 9.21
C VAL A 222 -5.50 8.60 8.07
N GLN A 223 -6.23 9.10 7.09
CA GLN A 223 -6.50 8.38 5.85
C GLN A 223 -6.63 9.33 4.68
N PHE A 224 -6.00 8.98 3.56
CA PHE A 224 -6.23 9.62 2.28
C PHE A 224 -6.13 8.61 1.15
N ASP A 225 -6.91 8.86 0.09
CA ASP A 225 -6.92 8.05 -1.13
C ASP A 225 -6.02 8.66 -2.19
N VAL A 226 -5.46 7.79 -3.04
CA VAL A 226 -4.57 8.18 -4.14
C VAL A 226 -5.14 7.62 -5.44
N SER A 227 -5.37 8.51 -6.40
CA SER A 227 -5.73 8.16 -7.78
C SER A 227 -4.76 8.80 -8.79
N ILE A 228 -4.69 8.22 -9.97
CA ILE A 228 -3.88 8.71 -11.09
C ILE A 228 -4.77 9.03 -12.29
N ASN A 229 -4.45 10.12 -12.99
CA ASN A 229 -5.14 10.59 -14.19
C ASN A 229 -6.68 10.60 -14.05
N ASP A 230 -7.16 10.96 -12.86
CA ASP A 230 -8.58 11.13 -12.59
C ASP A 230 -9.05 12.49 -13.09
N ASP A 231 -9.66 12.48 -14.29
CA ASP A 231 -10.10 13.65 -15.05
C ASP A 231 -11.53 14.12 -14.70
N GLU A 232 -12.15 13.60 -13.64
CA GLU A 232 -13.50 13.98 -13.20
C GLU A 232 -13.48 15.15 -12.19
N ASP A 233 -14.62 15.86 -12.10
CA ASP A 233 -14.80 16.97 -11.17
C ASP A 233 -14.74 16.52 -9.72
N ASP A 234 -14.35 17.45 -8.83
CA ASP A 234 -14.15 17.21 -7.39
C ASP A 234 -15.40 16.66 -6.67
N ASP A 235 -16.58 16.80 -7.28
CA ASP A 235 -17.87 16.34 -6.76
C ASP A 235 -18.13 14.83 -6.99
N ASN A 236 -17.33 14.16 -7.83
CA ASN A 236 -17.43 12.72 -8.06
C ASN A 236 -16.03 12.06 -7.96
N PRO A 237 -15.49 11.88 -6.74
CA PRO A 237 -14.16 11.35 -6.56
C PRO A 237 -14.06 9.89 -7.03
N CYS A 238 -12.88 9.52 -7.52
CA CYS A 238 -12.52 8.15 -7.87
C CYS A 238 -12.79 7.17 -6.71
N LYS A 239 -13.36 6.01 -7.03
CA LYS A 239 -13.75 4.98 -6.09
C LYS A 239 -12.76 3.80 -6.11
N PRO A 240 -12.73 2.96 -5.06
CA PRO A 240 -11.82 1.81 -5.00
C PRO A 240 -11.99 0.77 -6.11
N GLU A 241 -13.14 0.74 -6.80
CA GLU A 241 -13.41 -0.12 -7.96
C GLU A 241 -12.88 0.43 -9.30
N ASP A 242 -12.50 1.71 -9.35
CA ASP A 242 -12.07 2.39 -10.56
C ASP A 242 -10.58 2.11 -10.85
N ALA A 243 -10.21 2.01 -12.14
CA ALA A 243 -8.81 1.80 -12.51
C ALA A 243 -7.92 3.01 -12.22
N GLU A 244 -8.47 4.20 -12.05
CA GLU A 244 -7.73 5.39 -11.65
C GLU A 244 -7.27 5.29 -10.18
N PHE A 245 -7.97 4.53 -9.33
CA PHE A 245 -7.61 4.35 -7.93
C PHE A 245 -6.39 3.44 -7.79
N VAL A 246 -5.34 3.89 -7.10
CA VAL A 246 -4.07 3.15 -6.96
C VAL A 246 -3.78 2.72 -5.52
N GLY A 247 -4.43 3.33 -4.53
CA GLY A 247 -4.40 2.86 -3.15
C GLY A 247 -4.79 3.94 -2.16
N SER A 248 -4.59 3.65 -0.89
CA SER A 248 -4.81 4.59 0.22
C SER A 248 -3.63 4.52 1.17
N PHE A 249 -3.39 5.63 1.86
CA PHE A 249 -2.63 5.63 3.10
C PHE A 249 -3.61 5.51 4.26
N SER A 250 -3.25 4.74 5.29
CA SER A 250 -4.02 4.69 6.53
C SER A 250 -3.08 4.50 7.70
N ASN A 251 -3.13 5.40 8.67
CA ASN A 251 -2.46 5.21 9.96
C ASN A 251 -3.44 4.59 10.95
N LEU A 252 -3.04 3.47 11.56
CA LEU A 252 -3.70 2.95 12.74
C LEU A 252 -2.96 3.51 13.96
N PRO A 253 -3.65 4.18 14.89
CA PRO A 253 -3.03 4.66 16.12
C PRO A 253 -2.31 3.53 16.85
N HIS A 254 -1.07 3.78 17.25
CA HIS A 254 -0.24 2.82 17.99
C HIS A 254 0.67 3.54 19.01
N GLY A 255 0.15 4.65 19.55
CA GLY A 255 0.71 5.39 20.66
C GLY A 255 0.88 4.53 21.92
N ASP A 256 2.09 4.45 22.43
CA ASP A 256 2.37 3.90 23.76
C ASP A 256 2.89 5.02 24.65
N ASN A 257 2.56 4.99 25.95
CA ASN A 257 3.05 5.93 26.97
C ASN A 257 4.59 5.94 27.17
N CYS A 258 5.35 5.19 26.36
CA CYS A 258 6.80 5.01 26.50
C CYS A 258 7.64 5.72 25.41
N HIS A 259 7.02 6.38 24.43
CA HIS A 259 7.72 7.18 23.43
C HIS A 259 7.35 8.68 23.59
N SER A 260 8.36 9.53 23.82
CA SER A 260 8.17 10.98 24.00
C SER A 260 7.93 11.74 22.69
N GLU A 261 8.21 11.13 21.55
CA GLU A 261 8.04 11.71 20.22
C GLU A 261 6.76 11.15 19.59
N THR A 262 5.77 12.01 19.39
CA THR A 262 4.47 11.62 18.82
C THR A 262 4.45 11.74 17.30
N MET A 263 5.41 12.45 16.71
CA MET A 263 5.51 12.63 15.26
C MET A 263 6.07 11.37 14.60
N LEU A 264 5.27 10.77 13.71
CA LEU A 264 5.67 9.69 12.82
C LEU A 264 6.16 10.28 11.50
N SER A 265 7.20 9.69 10.90
CA SER A 265 7.59 9.97 9.53
C SER A 265 7.70 8.66 8.75
N THR A 266 6.84 8.50 7.75
CA THR A 266 6.76 7.27 6.97
C THR A 266 6.64 7.55 5.48
N ASN A 267 6.71 6.51 4.66
CA ASN A 267 6.65 6.59 3.21
C ASN A 267 5.60 5.61 2.67
N LEU A 268 4.84 6.03 1.66
CA LEU A 268 3.88 5.18 0.96
C LEU A 268 4.41 4.83 -0.43
N TYR A 269 4.33 3.55 -0.78
CA TYR A 269 4.70 3.07 -2.11
C TYR A 269 3.50 2.37 -2.75
N LEU A 270 3.08 2.85 -3.91
CA LEU A 270 1.95 2.33 -4.66
C LEU A 270 2.41 1.83 -6.03
N PRO A 271 2.42 0.51 -6.27
CA PRO A 271 2.71 -0.06 -7.59
C PRO A 271 1.74 0.43 -8.67
N LEU A 272 2.29 0.90 -9.78
CA LEU A 272 1.56 1.57 -10.85
C LEU A 272 1.48 0.77 -12.15
N SER A 273 2.31 -0.27 -12.37
CA SER A 273 2.51 -0.80 -13.73
C SER A 273 1.20 -1.32 -14.35
N GLU A 274 0.42 -2.12 -13.61
CA GLU A 274 -0.92 -2.55 -14.08
C GLU A 274 -1.89 -1.38 -14.20
N ALA A 275 -1.80 -0.38 -13.31
CA ALA A 275 -2.69 0.78 -13.36
C ALA A 275 -2.51 1.58 -14.65
N LEU A 276 -1.25 1.80 -15.04
CA LEU A 276 -0.90 2.48 -16.28
C LEU A 276 -1.34 1.68 -17.51
N GLU A 277 -1.23 0.36 -17.46
CA GLU A 277 -1.72 -0.54 -18.53
C GLU A 277 -3.25 -0.52 -18.64
N ASP A 278 -3.96 -0.62 -17.50
CA ASP A 278 -5.43 -0.60 -17.43
C ASP A 278 -6.01 0.70 -18.00
N LEU A 279 -5.38 1.83 -17.68
CA LEU A 279 -5.76 3.16 -18.16
C LEU A 279 -5.24 3.46 -19.57
N LYS A 280 -4.46 2.55 -20.18
CA LYS A 280 -3.83 2.75 -21.50
C LYS A 280 -3.04 4.05 -21.56
N ILE A 281 -2.26 4.32 -20.50
CA ILE A 281 -1.33 5.45 -20.47
C ILE A 281 -0.21 5.19 -21.46
N ASN A 282 0.16 6.21 -22.25
CA ASN A 282 1.21 6.04 -23.24
C ASN A 282 2.54 5.76 -22.50
N PRO A 283 3.29 4.70 -22.85
CA PRO A 283 4.61 4.45 -22.25
C PRO A 283 5.61 5.61 -22.44
N PHE A 284 5.37 6.49 -23.42
CA PHE A 284 6.17 7.68 -23.70
C PHE A 284 5.59 8.97 -23.09
N GLU A 285 4.52 8.88 -22.29
CA GLU A 285 3.97 10.03 -21.56
C GLU A 285 4.96 10.44 -20.45
N ASP A 286 5.45 11.69 -20.51
CA ASP A 286 6.52 12.20 -19.65
C ASP A 286 6.07 12.47 -18.21
N SER A 287 4.76 12.52 -17.96
CA SER A 287 4.17 12.80 -16.65
C SER A 287 2.82 12.10 -16.48
N ILE A 288 2.39 11.97 -15.23
CA ILE A 288 1.01 11.62 -14.86
C ILE A 288 0.49 12.62 -13.84
N VAL A 289 -0.84 12.74 -13.74
CA VAL A 289 -1.48 13.54 -12.71
C VAL A 289 -1.82 12.64 -11.53
N VAL A 290 -1.35 12.98 -10.34
CA VAL A 290 -1.68 12.31 -9.09
C VAL A 290 -2.69 13.17 -8.33
N THR A 291 -3.78 12.55 -7.89
CA THR A 291 -4.81 13.17 -7.06
C THR A 291 -4.77 12.54 -5.68
N LEU A 292 -4.64 13.38 -4.65
CA LEU A 292 -4.68 12.99 -3.24
C LEU A 292 -5.99 13.49 -2.64
N VAL A 293 -6.79 12.59 -2.06
CA VAL A 293 -8.10 12.91 -1.50
C VAL A 293 -8.09 12.63 0.01
N PRO A 294 -8.01 13.64 0.89
CA PRO A 294 -8.07 13.43 2.33
C PRO A 294 -9.43 12.84 2.72
N LYS A 295 -9.43 11.87 3.63
CA LYS A 295 -10.63 11.21 4.18
C LYS A 295 -10.77 11.44 5.68
N GLU A 296 -9.66 11.41 6.40
CA GLU A 296 -9.62 11.51 7.85
C GLU A 296 -8.25 12.04 8.30
N GLY A 297 -8.23 12.86 9.34
CA GLY A 297 -7.01 13.43 9.91
C GLY A 297 -6.32 14.47 9.03
N GLU A 298 -5.28 15.09 9.57
CA GLU A 298 -4.38 15.99 8.85
C GLU A 298 -3.03 15.29 8.66
N VAL A 299 -2.42 15.48 7.48
CA VAL A 299 -1.10 14.90 7.19
C VAL A 299 -0.28 15.79 6.28
N SER A 300 1.02 15.83 6.50
CA SER A 300 1.98 16.56 5.69
C SER A 300 2.78 15.59 4.82
N ILE A 301 2.94 15.87 3.53
CA ILE A 301 3.71 15.06 2.59
C ILE A 301 4.92 15.86 2.12
N GLY A 302 6.12 15.37 2.39
CA GLY A 302 7.37 16.07 2.08
C GLY A 302 7.84 15.97 0.63
N ASN A 303 7.49 14.92 -0.12
CA ASN A 303 7.78 14.81 -1.55
C ASN A 303 6.91 13.73 -2.23
N ILE A 304 6.76 13.82 -3.56
CA ILE A 304 6.12 12.79 -4.37
C ILE A 304 6.96 12.55 -5.62
N LYS A 305 7.30 11.28 -5.90
CA LYS A 305 8.07 10.88 -7.08
C LYS A 305 7.59 9.54 -7.62
N ILE A 306 8.01 9.22 -8.85
CA ILE A 306 7.88 7.87 -9.41
C ILE A 306 9.27 7.25 -9.49
N ASP A 307 9.38 6.01 -9.05
CA ASP A 307 10.64 5.24 -9.01
C ASP A 307 10.40 3.79 -9.48
N TYR A 308 11.46 3.00 -9.52
CA TYR A 308 11.40 1.57 -9.88
C TYR A 308 11.86 0.71 -8.71
N VAL A 309 11.11 -0.34 -8.41
CA VAL A 309 11.48 -1.35 -7.39
C VAL A 309 11.59 -2.73 -8.02
N CYS A 310 12.47 -3.57 -7.45
CA CYS A 310 12.68 -4.95 -7.86
C CYS A 310 11.76 -5.92 -7.10
#